data_AF-D0RLW8-F1
#
_entry.id   AF-D0RLW8-F1
#
_cell.length_a   1.000
_cell.length_b   1.000
_cell.length_c   1.000
_cell.angle_alpha   90.00
_cell.angle_beta   90.00
_cell.angle_gamma   90.00
#
_symmetry.space_group_name_H-M   'P 1'
#
loop_
_entity.id
_entity.type
_entity.pdbx_description
1 polymer ?
#
loop_
_entity_poly.entity_id
_entity_poly.type
_entity_poly.pdbx_seq_one_letter_code
_entity_poly.pdbx_strand_id
1 'polypeptide(L)'
;MELQTGTLADEPLHLNACGVVGHCSEPTDDLDMNFLSDLLPSDSSRVELLSTSNESGDSSPTGSLSSDSADTKAEPGREQERRQTDRKARRRAQVASSARRLRCKKKRMTLKTEANYLEQQLDTLRSRHKQSRANNAVAAWEERAIAQRHKRRQAEKTNEQLRQALFLQSGFVRNLRSMFIDTMPCSIELNMRNFLHTPTRLLKDQRSRVRNLESVCTDAKLDMAKQIIMEETGGIKPFTTPHIACQQIDLGRDGFGMATVAVYALETRNACKTFKATCSAVMNCAADLPPTKLNIRYGKSHNVYESDATGDRVSVEGREISYYRMTKDCGIFLWDYVDADDLNPMQKETTARRCTIGA
;
A
#
# COMPACT_ATOMS: atom_id res chain seq x y z
N MET A 1 -7.90 69.95 -32.70
CA MET A 1 -7.24 69.33 -31.53
C MET A 1 -7.25 67.84 -31.78
N GLU A 2 -6.10 67.33 -32.19
CA GLU A 2 -5.83 65.90 -32.32
C GLU A 2 -5.62 65.31 -30.93
N LEU A 3 -6.14 64.12 -30.66
CA LEU A 3 -5.76 63.34 -29.49
C LEU A 3 -5.32 61.95 -29.94
N GLN A 4 -4.10 61.63 -29.50
CA GLN A 4 -3.26 60.52 -29.90
C GLN A 4 -3.78 59.15 -29.45
N THR A 5 -3.57 58.18 -30.32
CA THR A 5 -3.56 56.75 -30.06
C THR A 5 -2.36 56.35 -29.21
N GLY A 6 -2.59 55.72 -28.06
CA GLY A 6 -1.57 55.06 -27.24
C GLY A 6 -1.76 53.54 -27.28
N THR A 7 -0.85 52.86 -27.96
CA THR A 7 -0.62 51.40 -27.96
C THR A 7 -0.20 50.93 -26.55
N LEU A 8 -0.96 50.00 -25.96
CA LEU A 8 -0.56 49.25 -24.77
C LEU A 8 0.14 47.97 -25.21
N ALA A 9 1.39 47.84 -24.80
CA ALA A 9 2.25 46.69 -25.03
C ALA A 9 1.74 45.47 -24.24
N ASP A 10 1.79 44.31 -24.90
CA ASP A 10 1.52 42.98 -24.35
C ASP A 10 2.69 42.60 -23.41
N GLU A 11 2.45 42.58 -22.09
CA GLU A 11 3.35 41.91 -21.14
C GLU A 11 2.81 40.51 -20.82
N PRO A 12 3.56 39.43 -21.10
CA PRO A 12 3.13 38.09 -20.73
C PRO A 12 3.32 37.89 -19.22
N LEU A 13 2.22 37.56 -18.53
CA LEU A 13 2.22 37.12 -17.14
C LEU A 13 3.04 35.82 -17.00
N HIS A 14 4.23 35.94 -16.41
CA HIS A 14 5.07 34.82 -16.01
C HIS A 14 4.42 34.06 -14.84
N LEU A 15 3.67 33.00 -15.17
CA LEU A 15 3.30 31.96 -14.22
C LEU A 15 4.51 31.05 -14.00
N ASN A 16 5.18 31.24 -12.86
CA ASN A 16 6.36 30.47 -12.48
C ASN A 16 5.92 29.07 -11.99
N ALA A 17 5.67 28.16 -12.92
CA ALA A 17 5.50 26.75 -12.64
C ALA A 17 6.86 26.05 -12.76
N CYS A 18 7.48 25.75 -11.62
CA CYS A 18 8.73 24.99 -11.58
C CYS A 18 8.42 23.52 -11.96
N GLY A 19 8.64 23.17 -13.23
CA GLY A 19 8.51 21.81 -13.76
C GLY A 19 9.88 21.19 -14.00
N VAL A 20 10.14 20.03 -13.40
CA VAL A 20 11.25 19.15 -13.75
C VAL A 20 10.84 18.31 -14.96
N VAL A 21 11.65 18.36 -16.01
CA VAL A 21 11.48 17.65 -17.28
C VAL A 21 12.03 16.22 -17.13
N GLY A 22 11.20 15.21 -17.39
CA GLY A 22 11.59 13.80 -17.49
C GLY A 22 11.11 13.19 -18.81
N HIS A 23 12.04 12.73 -19.65
CA HIS A 23 11.76 12.14 -20.94
C HIS A 23 10.99 10.81 -20.85
N CYS A 24 9.97 10.67 -21.69
CA CYS A 24 9.23 9.44 -21.95
C CYS A 24 10.04 8.47 -22.83
N SER A 25 9.98 7.18 -22.49
CA SER A 25 10.19 6.08 -23.44
C SER A 25 9.02 5.10 -23.28
N GLU A 26 8.43 4.72 -24.41
CA GLU A 26 7.23 3.88 -24.54
C GLU A 26 7.56 2.36 -24.59
N PRO A 27 6.54 1.47 -24.52
CA PRO A 27 6.56 0.26 -23.68
C PRO A 27 6.71 -1.06 -24.45
N THR A 28 6.83 -2.17 -23.71
CA THR A 28 6.59 -3.52 -24.23
C THR A 28 5.70 -4.33 -23.28
N ASP A 29 4.47 -4.58 -23.76
CA ASP A 29 3.61 -5.77 -23.71
C ASP A 29 3.52 -6.71 -22.48
N ASP A 30 2.28 -6.81 -22.01
CA ASP A 30 1.45 -8.01 -21.77
C ASP A 30 2.07 -9.27 -21.17
N LEU A 31 1.63 -9.61 -19.96
CA LEU A 31 1.28 -10.98 -19.57
C LEU A 31 0.09 -10.98 -18.59
N ASP A 32 -1.10 -11.22 -19.15
CA ASP A 32 -2.33 -11.54 -18.43
C ASP A 32 -2.21 -12.95 -17.81
N MET A 33 -2.35 -13.07 -16.48
CA MET A 33 -2.32 -14.35 -15.76
C MET A 33 -3.56 -14.50 -14.88
N ASN A 34 -4.73 -14.46 -15.53
CA ASN A 34 -6.04 -14.81 -14.97
C ASN A 34 -6.25 -16.32 -14.74
N PHE A 35 -5.24 -17.04 -14.23
CA PHE A 35 -5.32 -18.51 -14.06
C PHE A 35 -5.55 -18.98 -12.61
N LEU A 36 -5.75 -18.07 -11.65
CA LEU A 36 -5.87 -18.46 -10.22
C LEU A 36 -7.26 -18.22 -9.61
N SER A 37 -8.24 -17.80 -10.42
CA SER A 37 -9.62 -17.57 -9.95
C SER A 37 -10.42 -18.86 -9.75
N ASP A 38 -9.90 -20.03 -10.20
CA ASP A 38 -10.62 -21.31 -10.17
C ASP A 38 -10.21 -22.28 -9.03
N LEU A 39 -9.30 -21.87 -8.13
CA LEU A 39 -8.76 -22.77 -7.09
C LEU A 39 -9.36 -22.61 -5.69
N LEU A 40 -10.49 -21.91 -5.53
CA LEU A 40 -11.23 -21.90 -4.26
C LEU A 40 -12.63 -22.50 -4.44
N PRO A 41 -12.86 -23.75 -4.02
CA PRO A 41 -14.19 -24.32 -3.93
C PRO A 41 -15.01 -23.62 -2.85
N SER A 42 -16.17 -23.13 -3.27
CA SER A 42 -17.31 -22.80 -2.41
C SER A 42 -17.90 -24.09 -1.80
N ASP A 43 -18.25 -23.98 -0.52
CA ASP A 43 -19.15 -24.84 0.27
C ASP A 43 -18.76 -26.28 0.65
N SER A 44 -18.66 -26.44 1.98
CA SER A 44 -19.24 -27.49 2.82
C SER A 44 -18.61 -28.90 2.90
N SER A 45 -18.38 -29.27 4.18
CA SER A 45 -18.44 -30.61 4.80
C SER A 45 -17.15 -31.42 5.01
N ARG A 46 -17.07 -31.94 6.26
CA ARG A 46 -16.10 -32.86 6.88
C ARG A 46 -15.61 -33.98 5.96
N VAL A 47 -14.30 -34.26 5.94
CA VAL A 47 -13.73 -35.63 5.95
C VAL A 47 -12.35 -35.65 6.64
N GLU A 48 -12.14 -36.72 7.40
CA GLU A 48 -10.95 -37.17 8.12
C GLU A 48 -9.69 -37.31 7.24
N LEU A 49 -8.51 -37.03 7.81
CA LEU A 49 -7.21 -37.27 7.18
C LEU A 49 -6.56 -38.52 7.80
N LEU A 50 -6.51 -39.60 7.01
CA LEU A 50 -5.73 -40.80 7.27
C LEU A 50 -4.26 -40.63 6.83
N SER A 51 -3.37 -41.13 7.68
CA SER A 51 -1.93 -41.23 7.51
C SER A 51 -1.53 -42.15 6.35
N THR A 52 -0.43 -41.82 5.64
CA THR A 52 0.37 -42.80 4.92
C THR A 52 1.86 -42.57 5.16
N SER A 53 2.48 -43.62 5.69
CA SER A 53 3.91 -43.86 5.83
C SER A 53 4.46 -44.47 4.54
N ASN A 54 5.67 -44.09 4.11
CA ASN A 54 6.45 -44.87 3.17
C ASN A 54 7.89 -45.04 3.68
N GLU A 55 8.27 -46.31 3.87
CA GLU A 55 9.63 -46.79 4.07
C GLU A 55 10.40 -46.75 2.74
N SER A 56 11.71 -46.51 2.82
CA SER A 56 12.63 -46.73 1.71
C SER A 56 13.82 -47.54 2.22
N GLY A 57 13.96 -48.75 1.69
CA GLY A 57 15.23 -49.46 1.67
C GLY A 57 15.87 -49.27 0.30
N ASP A 58 17.21 -49.19 0.24
CA ASP A 58 17.96 -50.10 -0.64
C ASP A 58 19.48 -50.12 -0.33
N SER A 59 19.96 -51.35 -0.22
CA SER A 59 21.22 -51.96 -0.69
C SER A 59 22.47 -51.13 -1.05
N SER A 60 23.62 -51.62 -0.56
CA SER A 60 24.90 -51.65 -1.30
C SER A 60 24.98 -52.95 -2.12
N PRO A 61 25.82 -53.07 -3.18
CA PRO A 61 27.16 -53.62 -2.93
C PRO A 61 28.25 -53.31 -4.01
N THR A 62 29.41 -53.94 -3.77
CA THR A 62 30.42 -54.48 -4.72
C THR A 62 31.55 -53.61 -5.27
N GLY A 63 32.76 -54.21 -5.23
CA GLY A 63 33.97 -53.77 -5.91
C GLY A 63 35.16 -54.67 -5.58
N SER A 64 35.36 -55.71 -6.39
CA SER A 64 36.42 -56.75 -6.31
C SER A 64 37.68 -56.38 -7.13
N LEU A 65 38.70 -57.26 -7.05
CA LEU A 65 39.87 -57.52 -7.94
C LEU A 65 41.22 -56.93 -7.43
N SER A 66 42.24 -57.73 -7.04
CA SER A 66 43.17 -58.61 -7.82
C SER A 66 44.04 -57.78 -8.80
N SER A 67 45.36 -57.90 -9.01
CA SER A 67 46.42 -58.93 -8.94
C SER A 67 47.78 -58.19 -9.04
N ASP A 68 48.86 -58.55 -8.34
CA ASP A 68 49.98 -59.46 -8.67
C ASP A 68 51.20 -58.85 -9.41
N SER A 69 52.37 -59.21 -8.87
CA SER A 69 53.79 -59.13 -9.28
C SER A 69 54.36 -58.03 -10.20
N ALA A 70 55.46 -57.40 -9.77
CA ALA A 70 56.72 -57.37 -10.53
C ALA A 70 57.89 -56.93 -9.63
N ASP A 71 58.88 -57.82 -9.51
CA ASP A 71 60.13 -57.65 -8.78
C ASP A 71 61.14 -56.92 -9.68
N THR A 72 61.82 -55.88 -9.19
CA THR A 72 62.96 -55.27 -9.90
C THR A 72 64.04 -54.90 -8.88
N LYS A 73 65.16 -55.64 -8.98
CA LYS A 73 66.34 -55.57 -8.12
C LYS A 73 66.90 -54.14 -8.02
N ALA A 74 67.05 -53.63 -6.80
CA ALA A 74 67.93 -52.50 -6.51
C ALA A 74 68.91 -52.82 -5.37
N GLU A 75 70.13 -52.31 -5.52
CA GLU A 75 71.31 -52.44 -4.65
C GLU A 75 71.04 -52.41 -3.12
N PRO A 76 71.73 -53.26 -2.32
CA PRO A 76 71.35 -53.57 -0.93
C PRO A 76 71.46 -52.40 0.05
N GLY A 77 72.18 -51.33 -0.29
CA GLY A 77 72.33 -50.14 0.57
C GLY A 77 71.13 -49.19 0.58
N ARG A 78 70.43 -49.01 -0.55
CA ARG A 78 69.29 -48.06 -0.65
C ARG A 78 67.94 -48.72 -0.39
N GLU A 79 67.81 -50.03 -0.59
CA GLU A 79 66.57 -50.75 -0.33
C GLU A 79 66.25 -50.90 1.17
N GLN A 80 67.27 -51.07 2.02
CA GLN A 80 67.05 -51.27 3.45
C GLN A 80 66.57 -49.98 4.13
N GLU A 81 67.10 -48.83 3.71
CA GLU A 81 66.65 -47.51 4.15
C GLU A 81 65.26 -47.17 3.58
N ARG A 82 64.99 -47.45 2.29
CA ARG A 82 63.65 -47.31 1.68
C ARG A 82 62.59 -48.19 2.35
N ARG A 83 62.92 -49.45 2.66
CA ARG A 83 62.02 -50.39 3.39
C ARG A 83 61.77 -49.92 4.83
N GLN A 84 62.77 -49.33 5.49
CA GLN A 84 62.59 -48.74 6.82
C GLN A 84 61.76 -47.45 6.77
N THR A 85 61.97 -46.58 5.77
CA THR A 85 61.14 -45.38 5.57
C THR A 85 59.70 -45.73 5.21
N ASP A 86 59.48 -46.78 4.39
CA ASP A 86 58.15 -47.28 4.05
C ASP A 86 57.45 -47.86 5.30
N ARG A 87 58.15 -48.65 6.12
CA ARG A 87 57.61 -49.12 7.41
C ARG A 87 57.25 -47.98 8.37
N LYS A 88 58.10 -46.94 8.48
CA LYS A 88 57.81 -45.74 9.28
C LYS A 88 56.65 -44.93 8.69
N ALA A 89 56.56 -44.80 7.36
CA ALA A 89 55.47 -44.12 6.66
C ALA A 89 54.14 -44.86 6.84
N ARG A 90 54.12 -46.20 6.74
CA ARG A 90 52.93 -47.03 7.02
C ARG A 90 52.44 -46.88 8.45
N ARG A 91 53.34 -46.88 9.44
CA ARG A 91 52.97 -46.61 10.85
C ARG A 91 52.37 -45.21 11.02
N ARG A 92 52.97 -44.18 10.41
CA ARG A 92 52.43 -42.79 10.45
C ARG A 92 51.05 -42.70 9.78
N ALA A 93 50.85 -43.37 8.64
CA ALA A 93 49.57 -43.43 7.94
C ALA A 93 48.49 -44.15 8.77
N GLN A 94 48.85 -45.24 9.46
CA GLN A 94 47.94 -45.96 10.35
C GLN A 94 47.52 -45.11 11.57
N VAL A 95 48.48 -44.41 12.19
CA VAL A 95 48.18 -43.47 13.30
C VAL A 95 47.31 -42.31 12.81
N ALA A 96 47.61 -41.74 11.64
CA ALA A 96 46.80 -40.68 11.04
C ALA A 96 45.37 -41.16 10.70
N SER A 97 45.23 -42.39 10.18
CA SER A 97 43.93 -43.01 9.89
C SER A 97 43.13 -43.25 11.17
N SER A 98 43.77 -43.74 12.24
CA SER A 98 43.14 -43.94 13.54
C SER A 98 42.72 -42.61 14.17
N ALA A 99 43.58 -41.59 14.14
CA ALA A 99 43.29 -40.26 14.65
C ALA A 99 42.14 -39.58 13.86
N ARG A 100 42.10 -39.74 12.53
CA ARG A 100 40.99 -39.26 11.70
C ARG A 100 39.69 -39.97 12.07
N ARG A 101 39.70 -41.30 12.20
CA ARG A 101 38.52 -42.08 12.63
C ARG A 101 38.00 -41.63 14.01
N LEU A 102 38.90 -41.37 14.97
CA LEU A 102 38.51 -40.87 16.29
C LEU A 102 37.87 -39.48 16.22
N ARG A 103 38.45 -38.55 15.45
CA ARG A 103 37.89 -37.21 15.23
C ARG A 103 36.52 -37.27 14.55
N CYS A 104 36.36 -38.10 13.52
CA CYS A 104 35.09 -38.33 12.84
C CYS A 104 34.05 -38.93 13.80
N LYS A 105 34.44 -39.90 14.63
CA LYS A 105 33.55 -40.49 15.65
C LYS A 105 33.12 -39.42 16.66
N LYS A 106 34.03 -38.58 17.15
CA LYS A 106 33.70 -37.48 18.08
C LYS A 106 32.74 -36.47 17.45
N LYS A 107 33.01 -36.02 16.22
CA LYS A 107 32.11 -35.12 15.46
C LYS A 107 30.73 -35.74 15.24
N ARG A 108 30.66 -37.04 14.91
CA ARG A 108 29.38 -37.73 14.74
C ARG A 108 28.60 -37.82 16.04
N MET A 109 29.27 -38.01 17.17
CA MET A 109 28.61 -38.01 18.48
C MET A 109 28.08 -36.63 18.85
N THR A 110 28.85 -35.55 18.61
CA THR A 110 28.38 -34.18 18.89
C THR A 110 27.22 -33.76 17.99
N LEU A 111 27.26 -34.11 16.70
CA LEU A 111 26.14 -33.86 15.79
C LEU A 111 24.90 -34.66 16.19
N LYS A 112 25.08 -35.89 16.69
CA LYS A 112 23.96 -36.71 17.20
C LYS A 112 23.34 -36.09 18.45
N THR A 113 24.14 -35.53 19.37
CA THR A 113 23.59 -34.84 20.54
C THR A 113 22.86 -33.56 20.16
N GLU A 114 23.36 -32.81 19.18
CA GLU A 114 22.71 -31.59 18.68
C GLU A 114 21.42 -31.90 17.93
N ALA A 115 21.42 -32.93 17.08
CA ALA A 115 20.21 -33.39 16.39
C ALA A 115 19.12 -33.81 17.38
N ASN A 116 19.48 -34.60 18.40
CA ASN A 116 18.55 -34.99 19.46
C ASN A 116 18.02 -33.78 20.25
N TYR A 117 18.86 -32.78 20.50
CA TYR A 117 18.46 -31.54 21.18
C TYR A 117 17.46 -30.73 20.34
N LEU A 118 17.73 -30.56 19.04
CA LEU A 118 16.83 -29.87 18.12
C LEU A 118 15.51 -30.62 17.94
N GLU A 119 15.54 -31.96 17.93
CA GLU A 119 14.35 -32.80 17.87
C GLU A 119 13.47 -32.61 19.12
N GLN A 120 14.08 -32.59 20.32
CA GLN A 120 13.37 -32.26 21.55
C GLN A 120 12.78 -30.83 21.53
N GLN A 121 13.50 -29.85 20.98
CA GLN A 121 12.95 -28.50 20.80
C GLN A 121 11.76 -28.49 19.83
N LEU A 122 11.82 -29.25 18.74
CA LEU A 122 10.69 -29.35 17.81
C LEU A 122 9.47 -30.00 18.47
N ASP A 123 9.66 -31.05 19.27
CA ASP A 123 8.55 -31.73 19.93
C ASP A 123 7.92 -30.90 21.05
N THR A 124 8.73 -30.10 21.78
CA THR A 124 8.20 -29.12 22.74
C THR A 124 7.42 -28.00 22.05
N LEU A 125 7.89 -27.50 20.90
CA LEU A 125 7.15 -26.50 20.13
C LEU A 125 5.85 -27.07 19.52
N ARG A 126 5.90 -28.30 19.00
CA ARG A 126 4.72 -29.00 18.46
C ARG A 126 3.68 -29.28 19.54
N SER A 127 4.09 -29.74 20.71
CA SER A 127 3.17 -29.98 21.83
C SER A 127 2.56 -28.68 22.35
N ARG A 128 3.34 -27.60 22.47
CA ARG A 128 2.84 -26.27 22.83
C ARG A 128 1.82 -25.73 21.82
N HIS A 129 2.09 -25.89 20.52
CA HIS A 129 1.15 -25.51 19.46
C HIS A 129 -0.14 -26.35 19.50
N LYS A 130 -0.02 -27.68 19.70
CA LYS A 130 -1.18 -28.58 19.86
C LYS A 130 -2.02 -28.22 21.08
N GLN A 131 -1.38 -27.87 22.21
CA GLN A 131 -2.05 -27.43 23.43
C GLN A 131 -2.77 -26.09 23.23
N SER A 132 -2.17 -25.12 22.53
CA SER A 132 -2.81 -23.84 22.22
C SER A 132 -4.08 -24.00 21.35
N ARG A 133 -4.06 -24.94 20.41
CA ARG A 133 -5.25 -25.33 19.62
C ARG A 133 -6.28 -26.09 20.46
N ALA A 134 -5.86 -27.06 21.27
CA ALA A 134 -6.75 -27.85 22.12
C ALA A 134 -7.44 -27.00 23.21
N ASN A 135 -6.75 -25.98 23.72
CA ASN A 135 -7.29 -25.05 24.71
C ASN A 135 -8.27 -24.02 24.09
N ASN A 136 -8.66 -24.17 22.82
CA ASN A 136 -9.54 -23.27 22.08
C ASN A 136 -9.13 -21.78 22.11
N ALA A 137 -7.90 -21.47 22.53
CA ALA A 137 -7.45 -20.09 22.69
C ALA A 137 -7.37 -19.40 21.33
N VAL A 138 -6.84 -20.09 20.32
CA VAL A 138 -6.78 -19.60 18.93
C VAL A 138 -8.18 -19.42 18.35
N ALA A 139 -9.06 -20.41 18.53
CA ALA A 139 -10.45 -20.35 18.06
C ALA A 139 -11.22 -19.20 18.73
N ALA A 140 -11.02 -18.96 20.03
CA ALA A 140 -11.65 -17.84 20.75
C ALA A 140 -11.15 -16.48 20.26
N TRP A 141 -9.88 -16.35 19.87
CA TRP A 141 -9.36 -15.11 19.27
C TRP A 141 -9.90 -14.90 17.85
N GLU A 142 -10.01 -15.96 17.05
CA GLU A 142 -10.62 -15.93 15.73
C GLU A 142 -12.10 -15.52 15.82
N GLU A 143 -12.87 -16.12 16.72
CA GLU A 143 -14.27 -15.79 16.95
C GLU A 143 -14.45 -14.34 17.41
N ARG A 144 -13.61 -13.87 18.36
CA ARG A 144 -13.61 -12.45 18.78
C ARG A 144 -13.28 -11.50 17.64
N ALA A 145 -12.30 -11.85 16.80
CA ALA A 145 -11.94 -11.04 15.64
C ALA A 145 -13.07 -10.97 14.62
N ILE A 146 -13.76 -12.09 14.37
CA ILE A 146 -14.95 -12.15 13.50
C ILE A 146 -16.08 -11.30 14.08
N ALA A 147 -16.39 -11.45 15.38
CA ALA A 147 -17.43 -10.68 16.05
C ALA A 147 -17.15 -9.16 16.01
N GLN A 148 -15.90 -8.76 16.25
CA GLN A 148 -15.49 -7.37 16.15
C GLN A 148 -15.60 -6.85 14.70
N ARG A 149 -15.25 -7.66 13.71
CA ARG A 149 -15.43 -7.32 12.29
C ARG A 149 -16.90 -7.14 11.92
N HIS A 150 -17.81 -7.98 12.44
CA HIS A 150 -19.25 -7.84 12.24
C HIS A 150 -19.78 -6.55 12.86
N LYS A 151 -19.42 -6.25 14.12
CA LYS A 151 -19.78 -4.99 14.78
C LYS A 151 -19.31 -3.78 13.99
N ARG A 152 -18.06 -3.79 13.51
CA ARG A 152 -17.51 -2.72 12.68
C ARG A 152 -18.30 -2.53 11.38
N ARG A 153 -18.59 -3.61 10.65
CA ARG A 153 -19.40 -3.54 9.42
C ARG A 153 -20.80 -2.99 9.66
N GLN A 154 -21.43 -3.39 10.77
CA GLN A 154 -22.74 -2.87 11.15
C GLN A 154 -22.67 -1.37 11.43
N ALA A 155 -21.67 -0.92 12.21
CA ALA A 155 -21.43 0.49 12.50
C ALA A 155 -21.13 1.31 11.22
N GLU A 156 -20.34 0.76 10.30
CA GLU A 156 -20.06 1.37 8.98
C GLU A 156 -21.35 1.56 8.18
N LYS A 157 -22.21 0.53 8.13
CA LYS A 157 -23.51 0.61 7.45
C LYS A 157 -24.44 1.64 8.08
N THR A 158 -24.54 1.68 9.41
CA THR A 158 -25.38 2.68 10.09
C THR A 158 -24.83 4.08 9.92
N ASN A 159 -23.51 4.27 9.96
CA ASN A 159 -22.89 5.57 9.72
C ASN A 159 -23.16 6.08 8.30
N GLU A 160 -23.11 5.20 7.31
CA GLU A 160 -23.47 5.55 5.93
C GLU A 160 -24.92 6.01 5.82
N GLN A 161 -25.86 5.29 6.45
CA GLN A 161 -27.26 5.70 6.50
C GLN A 161 -27.46 7.03 7.23
N LEU A 162 -26.76 7.26 8.34
CA LEU A 162 -26.83 8.51 9.09
C LEU A 162 -26.26 9.69 8.29
N ARG A 163 -25.16 9.48 7.55
CA ARG A 163 -24.60 10.50 6.65
C ARG A 163 -25.60 10.88 5.56
N GLN A 164 -26.23 9.89 4.94
CA GLN A 164 -27.27 10.13 3.93
C GLN A 164 -28.48 10.85 4.53
N ALA A 165 -28.95 10.44 5.71
CA ALA A 165 -30.07 11.08 6.39
C ALA A 165 -29.74 12.52 6.81
N LEU A 166 -28.55 12.76 7.36
CA LEU A 166 -28.08 14.08 7.75
C LEU A 166 -27.94 14.99 6.53
N PHE A 167 -27.43 14.45 5.42
CA PHE A 167 -27.36 15.15 4.15
C PHE A 167 -28.76 15.57 3.66
N LEU A 168 -29.72 14.65 3.60
CA LEU A 168 -31.12 14.97 3.24
C LEU A 168 -31.75 15.99 4.19
N GLN A 169 -31.51 15.86 5.51
CA GLN A 169 -32.01 16.79 6.52
C GLN A 169 -31.41 18.19 6.34
N SER A 170 -30.12 18.28 6.05
CA SER A 170 -29.44 19.54 5.78
C SER A 170 -30.02 20.25 4.55
N GLY A 171 -30.51 19.49 3.56
CA GLY A 171 -31.25 20.02 2.42
C GLY A 171 -32.52 20.80 2.81
N PHE A 172 -33.26 20.38 3.84
CA PHE A 172 -34.43 21.14 4.32
C PHE A 172 -34.05 22.48 4.96
N VAL A 173 -33.03 22.48 5.81
CA VAL A 173 -32.51 23.73 6.43
C VAL A 173 -31.95 24.66 5.36
N ARG A 174 -31.31 24.12 4.33
CA ARG A 174 -30.78 24.88 3.20
C ARG A 174 -31.89 25.44 2.31
N ASN A 175 -32.95 24.69 2.03
CA ASN A 175 -34.13 25.20 1.34
C ASN A 175 -34.75 26.38 2.10
N LEU A 176 -34.86 26.29 3.42
CA LEU A 176 -35.30 27.43 4.23
C LEU A 176 -34.34 28.62 4.11
N ARG A 177 -33.02 28.42 4.25
CA ARG A 177 -32.01 29.48 4.01
C ARG A 177 -32.14 30.09 2.62
N SER A 178 -32.45 29.28 1.60
CA SER A 178 -32.61 29.74 0.22
C SER A 178 -33.74 30.76 0.06
N MET A 179 -34.81 30.63 0.86
CA MET A 179 -35.91 31.59 0.91
C MET A 179 -35.52 32.93 1.56
N PHE A 180 -34.38 32.97 2.27
CA PHE A 180 -33.85 34.16 2.95
C PHE A 180 -32.52 34.65 2.33
N ILE A 181 -32.17 34.22 1.11
CA ILE A 181 -30.89 34.57 0.45
C ILE A 181 -30.65 36.07 0.35
N ASP A 182 -31.70 36.88 0.23
CA ASP A 182 -31.57 38.34 0.14
C ASP A 182 -31.15 39.00 1.47
N THR A 183 -31.25 38.30 2.60
CA THR A 183 -30.94 38.85 3.95
C THR A 183 -29.76 38.17 4.65
N MET A 184 -29.18 37.12 4.07
CA MET A 184 -28.10 36.35 4.69
C MET A 184 -26.91 36.16 3.73
N PRO A 185 -25.67 36.50 4.12
CA PRO A 185 -24.48 36.12 3.38
C PRO A 185 -24.46 34.60 3.18
N CYS A 186 -24.18 34.15 1.95
CA CYS A 186 -24.09 32.73 1.63
C CYS A 186 -22.95 32.08 2.43
N SER A 187 -23.26 31.46 3.57
CA SER A 187 -22.31 30.66 4.35
C SER A 187 -22.20 29.28 3.69
N ILE A 188 -21.26 29.13 2.76
CA ILE A 188 -21.02 27.88 2.04
C ILE A 188 -20.13 26.99 2.92
N GLU A 189 -20.73 26.35 3.92
CA GLU A 189 -20.06 25.34 4.73
C GLU A 189 -20.04 24.00 3.97
N LEU A 190 -19.17 23.91 2.97
CA LEU A 190 -18.90 22.67 2.26
C LEU A 190 -18.09 21.72 3.14
N ASN A 191 -18.75 21.04 4.09
CA ASN A 191 -18.12 20.02 4.91
C ASN A 191 -18.03 18.67 4.16
N MET A 192 -17.33 18.69 3.02
CA MET A 192 -17.06 17.51 2.19
C MET A 192 -16.47 16.36 3.01
N ARG A 193 -15.70 16.66 4.07
CA ARG A 193 -15.07 15.66 4.96
C ARG A 193 -16.10 14.80 5.68
N ASN A 194 -17.13 15.39 6.26
CA ASN A 194 -18.10 14.63 7.03
C ASN A 194 -18.97 13.69 6.16
N PHE A 195 -19.21 14.09 4.91
CA PHE A 195 -20.06 13.34 3.99
C PHE A 195 -19.30 12.32 3.16
N LEU A 196 -18.14 12.70 2.62
CA LEU A 196 -17.46 11.91 1.59
C LEU A 196 -16.30 11.07 2.17
N HIS A 197 -15.64 11.51 3.26
CA HIS A 197 -14.46 10.81 3.74
C HIS A 197 -14.82 9.45 4.36
N THR A 198 -14.13 8.42 3.92
CA THR A 198 -14.22 7.07 4.47
C THR A 198 -12.87 6.70 5.08
N PRO A 199 -12.82 6.26 6.35
CA PRO A 199 -11.56 5.88 6.98
C PRO A 199 -10.80 4.83 6.16
N THR A 200 -9.60 5.19 5.71
CA THR A 200 -8.86 4.42 4.71
C THR A 200 -7.49 4.03 5.24
N ARG A 201 -7.22 2.72 5.28
CA ARG A 201 -5.88 2.18 5.56
C ARG A 201 -5.38 1.35 4.39
N LEU A 202 -4.20 1.70 3.89
CA LEU A 202 -3.50 0.95 2.85
C LEU A 202 -2.49 0.00 3.47
N LEU A 203 -2.60 -1.28 3.12
CA LEU A 203 -1.70 -2.33 3.60
C LEU A 203 -0.41 -2.36 2.78
N LYS A 204 0.57 -3.17 3.20
CA LYS A 204 1.84 -3.33 2.47
C LYS A 204 1.69 -4.08 1.15
N ASP A 205 0.79 -5.06 1.11
CA ASP A 205 0.56 -5.93 -0.05
C ASP A 205 -0.18 -5.20 -1.18
N GLN A 206 0.34 -5.27 -2.41
CA GLN A 206 -0.17 -4.53 -3.56
C GLN A 206 -1.63 -4.89 -3.90
N ARG A 207 -2.00 -6.17 -3.86
CA ARG A 207 -3.37 -6.62 -4.15
C ARG A 207 -4.35 -6.05 -3.12
N SER A 208 -3.97 -6.10 -1.86
CA SER A 208 -4.76 -5.55 -0.76
C SER A 208 -4.90 -4.03 -0.85
N ARG A 209 -3.87 -3.31 -1.33
CA ARG A 209 -3.93 -1.87 -1.58
C ARG A 209 -4.95 -1.52 -2.64
N VAL A 210 -4.87 -2.17 -3.81
CA VAL A 210 -5.82 -1.95 -4.91
C VAL A 210 -7.25 -2.20 -4.44
N ARG A 211 -7.50 -3.34 -3.78
CA ARG A 211 -8.83 -3.66 -3.24
C ARG A 211 -9.33 -2.60 -2.25
N ASN A 212 -8.47 -2.10 -1.36
CA ASN A 212 -8.87 -1.08 -0.38
C ASN A 212 -9.18 0.25 -1.07
N LEU A 213 -8.39 0.64 -2.08
CA LEU A 213 -8.64 1.84 -2.88
C LEU A 213 -9.97 1.73 -3.64
N GLU A 214 -10.23 0.61 -4.31
CA GLU A 214 -11.49 0.38 -5.02
C GLU A 214 -12.70 0.33 -4.09
N SER A 215 -12.52 -0.06 -2.82
CA SER A 215 -13.60 -0.05 -1.84
C SER A 215 -13.99 1.35 -1.35
N VAL A 216 -13.08 2.32 -1.45
CA VAL A 216 -13.28 3.71 -0.97
C VAL A 216 -13.59 4.64 -2.13
N CYS A 217 -12.92 4.46 -3.26
CA CYS A 217 -13.15 5.21 -4.48
C CYS A 217 -14.31 4.58 -5.24
N THR A 218 -15.53 5.04 -4.95
CA THR A 218 -16.75 4.47 -5.55
C THR A 218 -17.50 5.49 -6.41
N ASP A 219 -18.26 4.98 -7.37
CA ASP A 219 -19.18 5.77 -8.19
C ASP A 219 -20.22 6.53 -7.35
N ALA A 220 -20.75 5.87 -6.30
CA ALA A 220 -21.70 6.46 -5.38
C ALA A 220 -21.13 7.68 -4.64
N LYS A 221 -19.85 7.64 -4.27
CA LYS A 221 -19.16 8.79 -3.66
C LYS A 221 -18.99 9.95 -4.64
N LEU A 222 -18.77 9.67 -5.93
CA LEU A 222 -18.77 10.71 -6.98
C LEU A 222 -20.18 11.28 -7.19
N ASP A 223 -21.22 10.45 -7.15
CA ASP A 223 -22.61 10.91 -7.26
C ASP A 223 -23.00 11.81 -6.08
N MET A 224 -22.61 11.45 -4.86
CA MET A 224 -22.80 12.29 -3.68
C MET A 224 -22.02 13.61 -3.78
N ALA A 225 -20.77 13.57 -4.24
CA ALA A 225 -19.97 14.77 -4.44
C ALA A 225 -20.61 15.71 -5.48
N LYS A 226 -21.09 15.16 -6.61
CA LYS A 226 -21.86 15.92 -7.61
C LYS A 226 -23.05 16.60 -6.96
N GLN A 227 -23.81 15.86 -6.17
CA GLN A 227 -25.01 16.38 -5.54
C GLN A 227 -24.67 17.53 -4.59
N ILE A 228 -23.65 17.36 -3.74
CA ILE A 228 -23.17 18.42 -2.84
C ILE A 228 -22.75 19.67 -3.63
N ILE A 229 -21.93 19.51 -4.68
CA ILE A 229 -21.49 20.65 -5.51
C ILE A 229 -22.69 21.38 -6.11
N MET A 230 -23.55 20.66 -6.83
CA MET A 230 -24.69 21.27 -7.53
C MET A 230 -25.65 21.97 -6.56
N GLU A 231 -25.85 21.39 -5.38
CA GLU A 231 -26.71 21.94 -4.33
C GLU A 231 -26.11 23.19 -3.69
N GLU A 232 -24.82 23.20 -3.38
CA GLU A 232 -24.17 24.28 -2.63
C GLU A 232 -23.71 25.42 -3.54
N THR A 233 -23.38 25.12 -4.80
CA THR A 233 -22.94 26.13 -5.77
C THR A 233 -24.04 26.61 -6.70
N GLY A 234 -25.23 26.01 -6.68
CA GLY A 234 -26.32 26.34 -7.61
C GLY A 234 -26.82 27.79 -7.52
N GLY A 235 -26.69 28.43 -6.36
CA GLY A 235 -27.04 29.85 -6.16
C GLY A 235 -25.88 30.83 -6.39
N ILE A 236 -24.66 30.34 -6.61
CA ILE A 236 -23.47 31.17 -6.79
C ILE A 236 -23.45 31.65 -8.24
N LYS A 237 -23.50 32.97 -8.46
CA LYS A 237 -23.26 33.54 -9.78
C LYS A 237 -21.80 33.23 -10.17
N PRO A 238 -21.55 32.60 -11.34
CA PRO A 238 -20.20 32.32 -11.78
C PRO A 238 -19.37 33.60 -11.78
N PHE A 239 -18.16 33.54 -11.22
CA PHE A 239 -17.32 34.72 -11.15
C PHE A 239 -16.74 35.03 -12.53
N THR A 240 -16.83 36.29 -12.96
CA THR A 240 -16.16 36.79 -14.17
C THR A 240 -14.67 37.06 -13.92
N THR A 241 -14.28 37.18 -12.66
CA THR A 241 -12.91 37.42 -12.19
C THR A 241 -12.57 36.32 -11.18
N PRO A 242 -11.35 35.74 -11.19
CA PRO A 242 -11.05 34.65 -10.28
C PRO A 242 -11.18 35.06 -8.82
N HIS A 243 -12.18 34.48 -8.15
CA HIS A 243 -12.48 34.73 -6.75
C HIS A 243 -12.56 33.40 -6.01
N ILE A 244 -11.82 33.33 -4.90
CA ILE A 244 -11.76 32.16 -4.03
C ILE A 244 -12.37 32.56 -2.69
N ALA A 245 -13.50 31.96 -2.34
CA ALA A 245 -14.12 32.17 -1.03
C ALA A 245 -13.52 31.15 -0.04
N CYS A 246 -12.98 31.64 1.07
CA CYS A 246 -12.46 30.81 2.16
C CYS A 246 -13.31 31.01 3.42
N GLN A 247 -13.78 29.91 4.00
CA GLN A 247 -14.49 29.92 5.28
C GLN A 247 -13.78 29.00 6.26
N GLN A 248 -13.50 29.50 7.45
CA GLN A 248 -12.98 28.67 8.54
C GLN A 248 -14.08 27.71 9.01
N ILE A 249 -13.72 26.44 9.13
CA ILE A 249 -14.60 25.41 9.69
C ILE A 249 -14.07 25.08 11.09
N ASP A 250 -14.95 25.14 12.08
CA ASP A 250 -14.65 24.64 13.42
C ASP A 250 -14.59 23.10 13.40
N LEU A 251 -13.40 22.55 13.62
CA LEU A 251 -13.15 21.12 13.75
C LEU A 251 -12.97 20.70 15.22
N GLY A 252 -13.30 21.58 16.17
CA GLY A 252 -13.16 21.35 17.61
C GLY A 252 -11.69 21.28 18.05
N ARG A 253 -11.39 20.41 19.04
CA ARG A 253 -10.02 20.24 19.57
C ARG A 253 -9.06 19.54 18.58
N ASP A 254 -9.59 19.02 17.46
CA ASP A 254 -8.87 18.15 16.53
C ASP A 254 -8.22 18.90 15.36
N GLY A 255 -8.31 20.24 15.31
CA GLY A 255 -7.53 21.08 14.39
C GLY A 255 -8.26 22.30 13.86
N PHE A 256 -7.64 22.96 12.88
CA PHE A 256 -8.21 24.08 12.12
C PHE A 256 -8.64 23.58 10.73
N GLY A 257 -9.86 23.90 10.33
CA GLY A 257 -10.39 23.59 9.00
C GLY A 257 -10.59 24.84 8.17
N MET A 258 -10.42 24.71 6.85
CA MET A 258 -10.81 25.73 5.88
C MET A 258 -11.55 25.06 4.73
N ALA A 259 -12.72 25.58 4.38
CA ALA A 259 -13.38 25.29 3.11
C ALA A 259 -13.03 26.38 2.11
N THR A 260 -12.71 25.96 0.90
CA THR A 260 -12.40 26.84 -0.21
C THR A 260 -13.33 26.53 -1.38
N VAL A 261 -14.02 27.54 -1.88
CA VAL A 261 -15.02 27.38 -2.96
C VAL A 261 -14.77 28.41 -4.04
N ALA A 262 -14.73 27.95 -5.29
CA ALA A 262 -14.60 28.81 -6.46
C ALA A 262 -15.43 28.23 -7.62
N VAL A 263 -16.21 29.09 -8.27
CA VAL A 263 -17.10 28.72 -9.39
C VAL A 263 -16.74 29.55 -10.61
N TYR A 264 -16.30 28.87 -11.67
CA TYR A 264 -15.85 29.50 -12.91
C TYR A 264 -16.74 29.05 -14.07
N ALA A 265 -17.09 30.02 -14.93
CA ALA A 265 -17.64 29.72 -16.26
C ALA A 265 -16.47 29.73 -17.26
N LEU A 266 -16.34 28.65 -18.03
CA LEU A 266 -15.29 28.50 -19.04
C LEU A 266 -15.96 28.36 -20.41
N GLU A 267 -15.59 29.23 -21.35
CA GLU A 267 -15.95 29.02 -22.76
C GLU A 267 -15.07 27.92 -23.34
N THR A 268 -15.68 26.79 -23.70
CA THR A 268 -14.96 25.67 -24.33
C THR A 268 -15.78 25.04 -25.45
N ARG A 269 -15.11 24.73 -26.56
CA ARG A 269 -15.69 23.96 -27.67
C ARG A 269 -15.83 22.48 -27.34
N ASN A 270 -15.14 21.99 -26.31
CA ASN A 270 -15.16 20.59 -25.91
C ASN A 270 -14.91 20.45 -24.40
N ALA A 271 -16.00 20.43 -23.63
CA ALA A 271 -15.97 20.30 -22.18
C ALA A 271 -15.22 19.04 -21.71
N CYS A 272 -15.31 17.92 -22.44
CA CYS A 272 -14.60 16.68 -22.09
C CYS A 272 -13.08 16.84 -22.17
N LYS A 273 -12.56 17.47 -23.24
CA LYS A 273 -11.13 17.74 -23.37
C LYS A 273 -10.65 18.72 -22.30
N THR A 274 -11.41 19.78 -22.05
CA THR A 274 -11.08 20.75 -20.98
C THR A 274 -11.02 20.05 -19.63
N PHE A 275 -12.04 19.25 -19.29
CA PHE A 275 -12.06 18.51 -18.03
C PHE A 275 -10.87 17.55 -17.89
N LYS A 276 -10.53 16.78 -18.92
CA LYS A 276 -9.36 15.88 -18.90
C LYS A 276 -8.05 16.65 -18.74
N ALA A 277 -7.92 17.80 -19.38
CA ALA A 277 -6.75 18.67 -19.24
C ALA A 277 -6.63 19.23 -17.81
N THR A 278 -7.75 19.69 -17.23
CA THR A 278 -7.80 20.13 -15.83
C THR A 278 -7.44 19.00 -14.87
N CYS A 279 -8.01 17.81 -15.06
CA CYS A 279 -7.64 16.63 -14.28
C CYS A 279 -6.14 16.36 -14.39
N SER A 280 -5.59 16.36 -15.60
CA SER A 280 -4.15 16.12 -15.81
C SER A 280 -3.29 17.18 -15.11
N ALA A 281 -3.67 18.45 -15.18
CA ALA A 281 -2.96 19.54 -14.50
C ALA A 281 -2.96 19.38 -12.97
N VAL A 282 -4.09 18.97 -12.38
CA VAL A 282 -4.19 18.68 -10.93
C VAL A 282 -3.42 17.39 -10.57
N MET A 283 -3.44 16.39 -11.47
CA MET A 283 -2.93 15.04 -11.22
C MET A 283 -1.42 14.87 -11.47
N ASN A 284 -0.76 15.83 -12.11
CA ASN A 284 0.69 15.79 -12.37
C ASN A 284 1.55 15.92 -11.08
N CYS A 285 0.93 16.03 -9.91
CA CYS A 285 1.60 16.05 -8.61
C CYS A 285 1.62 14.69 -7.88
N ALA A 286 1.07 13.62 -8.46
CA ALA A 286 0.93 12.31 -7.81
C ALA A 286 1.77 11.21 -8.49
N ALA A 287 2.17 10.19 -7.72
CA ALA A 287 2.93 9.05 -8.22
C ALA A 287 2.02 8.03 -8.92
N ASP A 288 2.55 7.33 -9.92
CA ASP A 288 1.78 6.36 -10.69
C ASP A 288 1.42 5.12 -9.85
N LEU A 289 0.12 4.88 -9.73
CA LEU A 289 -0.43 3.58 -9.33
C LEU A 289 -0.82 2.81 -10.60
N PRO A 290 -0.83 1.46 -10.55
CA PRO A 290 -1.34 0.67 -11.65
C PRO A 290 -2.79 1.08 -11.98
N PRO A 291 -3.18 1.01 -13.27
CA PRO A 291 -4.50 1.44 -13.71
C PRO A 291 -5.59 0.68 -12.95
N THR A 292 -6.44 1.44 -12.27
CA THR A 292 -7.64 0.93 -11.59
C THR A 292 -8.88 1.33 -12.39
N LYS A 293 -10.02 0.68 -12.13
CA LYS A 293 -11.28 0.91 -12.87
C LYS A 293 -11.71 2.39 -12.96
N LEU A 294 -11.35 3.22 -11.97
CA LEU A 294 -11.70 4.64 -11.88
C LEU A 294 -10.49 5.58 -12.07
N ASN A 295 -9.39 5.12 -12.65
CA ASN A 295 -8.14 5.89 -12.77
C ASN A 295 -7.68 6.47 -11.42
N ILE A 296 -7.83 5.68 -10.35
CA ILE A 296 -7.43 6.05 -9.00
C ILE A 296 -5.92 6.27 -8.99
N ARG A 297 -5.51 7.48 -8.63
CA ARG A 297 -4.12 7.81 -8.33
C ARG A 297 -3.92 7.95 -6.84
N TYR A 298 -2.69 7.76 -6.43
CA TYR A 298 -2.26 8.01 -5.07
C TYR A 298 -0.98 8.85 -5.09
N GLY A 299 -1.00 9.92 -4.33
CA GLY A 299 0.08 10.87 -4.18
C GLY A 299 0.61 10.89 -2.75
N LYS A 300 1.89 11.22 -2.62
CA LYS A 300 2.51 11.57 -1.34
C LYS A 300 2.93 13.02 -1.44
N SER A 301 2.51 13.84 -0.48
CA SER A 301 2.90 15.24 -0.40
C SER A 301 3.68 15.47 0.89
N HIS A 302 4.75 16.26 0.80
CA HIS A 302 5.51 16.74 1.95
C HIS A 302 5.89 18.19 1.68
N ASN A 303 5.36 19.10 2.48
CA ASN A 303 5.59 20.53 2.37
C ASN A 303 6.09 21.07 3.70
N VAL A 304 6.99 22.05 3.66
CA VAL A 304 7.44 22.77 4.85
C VAL A 304 7.01 24.22 4.70
N TYR A 305 6.15 24.67 5.60
CA TYR A 305 5.71 26.06 5.67
C TYR A 305 6.53 26.78 6.73
N GLU A 306 6.93 28.01 6.46
CA GLU A 306 7.64 28.87 7.39
C GLU A 306 6.81 30.12 7.62
N SER A 307 6.63 30.50 8.88
CA SER A 307 5.91 31.71 9.26
C SER A 307 6.82 32.92 9.06
N ASP A 308 6.43 33.86 8.20
CA ASP A 308 7.18 35.10 7.98
C ASP A 308 7.25 35.98 9.25
N ALA A 309 6.30 35.83 10.17
CA ALA A 309 6.22 36.62 11.39
C ALA A 309 7.00 36.04 12.57
N THR A 310 7.02 34.71 12.71
CA THR A 310 7.63 34.03 13.87
C THR A 310 8.87 33.21 13.53
N GLY A 311 9.10 32.90 12.25
CA GLY A 311 10.14 31.98 11.78
C GLY A 311 9.84 30.50 12.08
N ASP A 312 8.67 30.19 12.64
CA ASP A 312 8.29 28.81 12.95
C ASP A 312 8.09 28.00 11.68
N ARG A 313 8.64 26.78 11.66
CA ARG A 313 8.53 25.85 10.54
C ARG A 313 7.56 24.73 10.87
N VAL A 314 6.60 24.49 9.98
CA VAL A 314 5.62 23.41 10.09
C VAL A 314 5.79 22.47 8.91
N SER A 315 6.21 21.24 9.21
CA SER A 315 6.21 20.12 8.25
C SER A 315 4.82 19.52 8.14
N VAL A 316 4.27 19.53 6.93
CA VAL A 316 2.94 19.01 6.61
C VAL A 316 3.08 17.87 5.61
N GLU A 317 2.56 16.71 5.98
CA GLU A 317 2.60 15.51 5.14
C GLU A 317 1.20 15.00 4.83
N GLY A 318 1.01 14.56 3.58
CA GLY A 318 -0.25 14.04 3.06
C GLY A 318 -0.08 12.71 2.33
N ARG A 319 -1.16 11.94 2.37
CA ARG A 319 -1.36 10.74 1.56
C ARG A 319 -2.66 10.95 0.82
N GLU A 320 -2.56 11.31 -0.43
CA GLU A 320 -3.68 11.81 -1.21
C GLU A 320 -4.12 10.71 -2.19
N ILE A 321 -5.42 10.55 -2.36
CA ILE A 321 -6.01 9.70 -3.39
C ILE A 321 -6.92 10.56 -4.25
N SER A 322 -6.91 10.31 -5.54
CA SER A 322 -7.72 11.09 -6.48
C SER A 322 -8.23 10.21 -7.60
N TYR A 323 -9.47 10.46 -8.01
CA TYR A 323 -10.13 9.66 -9.04
C TYR A 323 -11.27 10.46 -9.64
N TYR A 324 -11.67 10.11 -10.85
CA TYR A 324 -12.68 10.86 -11.56
C TYR A 324 -13.57 9.97 -12.41
N ARG A 325 -14.75 10.49 -12.73
CA ARG A 325 -15.66 9.91 -13.70
C ARG A 325 -16.13 10.98 -14.66
N MET A 326 -16.08 10.65 -15.94
CA MET A 326 -16.67 11.46 -17.00
C MET A 326 -17.93 10.75 -17.52
N THR A 327 -19.03 11.47 -17.54
CA THR A 327 -20.28 11.05 -18.19
C THR A 327 -20.49 11.84 -19.48
N LYS A 328 -21.62 11.61 -20.18
CA LYS A 328 -21.97 12.41 -21.37
C LYS A 328 -22.19 13.89 -21.02
N ASP A 329 -22.69 14.15 -19.82
CA ASP A 329 -23.20 15.47 -19.46
C ASP A 329 -22.27 16.23 -18.50
N CYS A 330 -21.47 15.53 -17.69
CA CYS A 330 -20.54 16.17 -16.74
C CYS A 330 -19.33 15.28 -16.40
N GLY A 331 -18.24 15.94 -15.98
CA GLY A 331 -17.09 15.31 -15.33
C GLY A 331 -17.03 15.68 -13.86
N ILE A 332 -16.67 14.73 -12.99
CA ILE A 332 -16.47 14.95 -11.56
C ILE A 332 -15.11 14.37 -11.18
N PHE A 333 -14.28 15.17 -10.52
CA PHE A 333 -12.94 14.82 -10.10
C PHE A 333 -12.85 14.93 -8.59
N LEU A 334 -12.62 13.85 -7.87
CA LEU A 334 -12.57 13.87 -6.41
C LEU A 334 -11.14 13.61 -5.92
N TRP A 335 -10.73 14.34 -4.89
CA TRP A 335 -9.56 14.02 -4.09
C TRP A 335 -9.95 13.78 -2.63
N ASP A 336 -9.30 12.82 -1.99
CA ASP A 336 -9.46 12.46 -0.58
C ASP A 336 -8.08 12.10 0.00
N TYR A 337 -8.02 11.80 1.28
CA TYR A 337 -6.81 11.42 1.98
C TYR A 337 -6.87 9.99 2.55
N VAL A 338 -5.71 9.41 2.78
CA VAL A 338 -5.52 8.10 3.41
C VAL A 338 -5.12 8.29 4.88
N ASP A 339 -5.74 7.53 5.77
CA ASP A 339 -5.50 7.60 7.22
C ASP A 339 -4.21 6.96 7.68
N ALA A 340 -3.92 5.82 7.11
CA ALA A 340 -2.73 5.06 7.43
C ALA A 340 -2.24 4.34 6.19
N ASP A 341 -0.94 4.38 5.95
CA ASP A 341 -0.30 3.62 4.89
C ASP A 341 0.87 2.83 5.50
N ASP A 342 0.76 1.51 5.50
CA ASP A 342 1.75 0.63 6.09
C ASP A 342 3.03 0.53 5.23
N LEU A 343 2.96 0.85 3.94
CA LEU A 343 4.10 0.87 3.01
C LEU A 343 4.82 2.21 3.06
N ASN A 344 4.05 3.30 3.13
CA ASN A 344 4.56 4.66 3.22
C ASN A 344 4.03 5.35 4.49
N PRO A 345 4.47 4.95 5.69
CA PRO A 345 4.04 5.59 6.92
C PRO A 345 4.44 7.07 6.94
N MET A 346 3.72 7.89 7.70
CA MET A 346 4.11 9.29 7.91
C MET A 346 5.47 9.36 8.63
N GLN A 347 6.26 10.38 8.31
CA GLN A 347 7.56 10.59 8.92
C GLN A 347 7.42 11.02 10.38
N LYS A 348 8.46 10.80 11.18
CA LYS A 348 8.46 11.16 12.60
C LYS A 348 8.55 12.66 12.80
N GLU A 349 9.19 13.37 11.86
CA GLU A 349 9.30 14.82 11.87
C GLU A 349 8.02 15.53 11.40
N THR A 350 6.96 14.80 11.01
CA THR A 350 5.71 15.40 10.52
C THR A 350 4.94 16.05 11.66
N THR A 351 4.83 17.37 11.59
CA THR A 351 4.18 18.20 12.62
C THR A 351 2.67 18.18 12.47
N ALA A 352 2.20 18.24 11.23
CA ALA A 352 0.78 18.25 10.91
C ALA A 352 0.46 17.33 9.72
N ARG A 353 -0.76 16.80 9.72
CA ARG A 353 -1.26 15.94 8.66
C ARG A 353 -2.19 16.70 7.74
N ARG A 354 -1.96 16.58 6.42
CA ARG A 354 -2.87 17.11 5.40
C ARG A 354 -4.05 16.16 5.21
N CYS A 355 -5.23 16.58 5.65
CA CYS A 355 -6.48 15.83 5.54
C CYS A 355 -7.46 16.55 4.60
N THR A 356 -7.04 16.78 3.36
CA THR A 356 -7.83 17.51 2.36
C THR A 356 -8.77 16.60 1.59
N ILE A 357 -10.00 17.04 1.42
CA ILE A 357 -11.02 16.41 0.59
C ILE A 357 -11.71 17.48 -0.25
N GLY A 358 -12.02 17.16 -1.49
CA GLY A 358 -12.65 18.10 -2.42
C GLY A 358 -13.04 17.41 -3.72
N ALA A 359 -13.82 18.11 -4.53
CA ALA A 359 -14.39 17.58 -5.75
C ALA A 359 -14.53 18.65 -6.85
#